data_AF-A0A932LBM4-F1
#
_entry.id   AF-A0A932LBM4-F1
#
_cell.length_a   1.000
_cell.length_b   1.000
_cell.length_c   1.000
_cell.angle_alpha   90.00
_cell.angle_beta   90.00
_cell.angle_gamma   90.00
#
_symmetry.space_group_name_H-M   'P 1'
#
loop_
_entity.id
_entity.type
_entity.pdbx_description
1 polymer ?
#
loop_
_entity_poly.entity_id
_entity_poly.type
_entity_poly.pdbx_seq_one_letter_code
_entity_poly.pdbx_strand_id
1 'polypeptide(L)'
;MRRRRQTRPAGLPTKRTGKSHSFGGTYRELAPHERICYTDKFDDPNLPGEMLTTVTLRKVSRGTELTVVQEGVPAVIPAEACYLGWQESLVLLAKLVEAEIPDYTSRGQE
;
A
#
# COMPACT_ATOMS: atom_id res chain seq x y z
N MET A 1 -18.58 -3.49 -9.29
CA MET A 1 -17.96 -4.46 -8.36
C MET A 1 -16.97 -5.33 -9.15
N ARG A 2 -15.66 -5.03 -9.13
CA ARG A 2 -14.64 -5.81 -9.87
C ARG A 2 -13.75 -6.54 -8.87
N ARG A 3 -13.95 -7.85 -8.71
CA ARG A 3 -13.08 -8.74 -7.93
C ARG A 3 -11.79 -8.96 -8.72
N ARG A 4 -10.68 -8.32 -8.35
CA ARG A 4 -9.36 -8.64 -8.91
C ARG A 4 -8.77 -9.81 -8.13
N ARG A 5 -8.72 -11.00 -8.75
CA ARG A 5 -7.85 -12.09 -8.30
C ARG A 5 -6.42 -11.73 -8.70
N GLN A 6 -5.59 -11.38 -7.73
CA GLN A 6 -4.16 -11.17 -7.94
C GLN A 6 -3.47 -12.54 -7.92
N THR A 7 -3.33 -13.18 -9.08
CA THR A 7 -2.36 -14.27 -9.27
C THR A 7 -1.10 -13.68 -9.90
N ARG A 8 0.04 -13.76 -9.20
CA ARG A 8 1.37 -13.41 -9.75
C ARG A 8 2.36 -14.58 -9.59
N PRO A 9 3.39 -14.64 -10.45
CA PRO A 9 4.31 -15.77 -10.57
C PRO A 9 5.35 -15.80 -9.44
N ALA A 10 5.95 -16.99 -9.26
CA ALA A 10 6.86 -17.34 -8.17
C ALA A 10 8.18 -16.53 -8.18
N GLY A 11 8.73 -16.23 -6.99
CA GLY A 11 10.11 -15.74 -6.89
C GLY A 11 10.56 -14.98 -5.63
N LEU A 12 9.68 -14.57 -4.70
CA LEU A 12 10.09 -13.94 -3.44
C LEU A 12 9.42 -14.63 -2.23
N PRO A 13 10.15 -14.92 -1.14
CA PRO A 13 9.57 -15.45 0.09
C PRO A 13 8.77 -14.35 0.79
N THR A 14 7.53 -14.14 0.35
CA THR A 14 6.52 -13.40 1.10
C THR A 14 5.89 -14.37 2.08
N LYS A 15 5.79 -14.00 3.35
CA LYS A 15 5.18 -14.82 4.41
C LYS A 15 3.65 -14.88 4.19
N ARG A 16 3.17 -15.55 3.15
CA ARG A 16 1.75 -15.92 3.03
C ARG A 16 1.56 -17.27 3.73
N THR A 17 1.08 -17.25 4.97
CA THR A 17 0.16 -18.33 5.35
C THR A 17 -0.99 -18.26 4.36
N GLY A 18 -1.40 -19.36 3.71
CA GLY A 18 -2.40 -19.38 2.63
C GLY A 18 -3.80 -18.83 2.96
N LYS A 19 -3.97 -18.17 4.11
CA LYS A 19 -5.14 -17.40 4.52
C LYS A 19 -5.21 -16.09 3.72
N SER A 20 -6.37 -15.83 3.14
CA SER A 20 -6.68 -14.55 2.49
C SER A 20 -7.52 -13.74 3.45
N HIS A 21 -7.14 -12.49 3.68
CA HIS A 21 -8.00 -11.51 4.34
C HIS A 21 -8.51 -10.56 3.28
N SER A 22 -9.82 -10.32 3.26
CA SER A 22 -10.45 -9.33 2.38
C SER A 22 -10.93 -8.15 3.20
N PHE A 23 -10.81 -6.99 2.57
CA PHE A 23 -11.19 -5.71 3.10
C PHE A 23 -11.57 -4.79 1.93
N GLY A 24 -12.27 -3.71 2.23
CA GLY A 24 -12.65 -2.74 1.24
C GLY A 24 -13.18 -1.45 1.85
N GLY A 25 -13.30 -0.44 1.01
CA GLY A 25 -13.85 0.84 1.39
C GLY A 25 -13.91 1.79 0.20
N THR A 26 -13.93 3.09 0.49
CA THR A 26 -14.22 4.13 -0.50
C THR A 26 -13.18 5.24 -0.46
N TYR A 27 -12.72 5.69 -1.63
CA TYR A 27 -11.93 6.90 -1.73
C TYR A 27 -12.79 8.11 -1.37
N ARG A 28 -12.36 8.85 -0.34
CA ARG A 28 -13.01 10.09 0.12
C ARG A 28 -12.39 11.31 -0.54
N GLU A 29 -11.08 11.27 -0.80
CA GLU A 29 -10.34 12.36 -1.42
C GLU A 29 -9.24 11.80 -2.32
N LEU A 30 -9.08 12.40 -3.51
CA LEU A 30 -8.01 12.11 -4.46
C LEU A 30 -7.50 13.44 -5.04
N ALA A 31 -6.45 13.98 -4.44
CA ALA A 31 -5.72 15.12 -4.97
C ALA A 31 -4.43 14.61 -5.65
N PRO A 32 -4.31 14.73 -6.99
CA PRO A 32 -3.15 14.23 -7.72
C PRO A 32 -1.83 14.72 -7.12
N HIS A 33 -0.89 13.79 -6.89
CA HIS A 33 0.46 14.06 -6.37
C HIS A 33 0.53 14.66 -4.95
N GLU A 34 -0.59 14.82 -4.26
CA GLU A 34 -0.65 15.52 -2.97
C GLU A 34 -1.30 14.68 -1.88
N ARG A 35 -2.49 14.11 -2.13
CA ARG A 35 -3.28 13.51 -1.06
C ARG A 35 -4.22 12.41 -1.54
N ILE A 36 -4.27 11.32 -0.76
CA ILE A 36 -5.23 10.23 -0.93
C ILE A 36 -5.86 9.98 0.45
N CYS A 37 -7.17 10.09 0.54
CA CYS A 37 -7.93 9.70 1.73
C CYS A 37 -8.90 8.59 1.35
N TYR A 38 -8.89 7.49 2.07
CA TYR A 38 -9.82 6.38 1.83
C TYR A 38 -10.23 5.69 3.11
N THR A 39 -11.45 5.15 3.10
CA THR A 39 -11.89 4.25 4.17
C THR A 39 -11.49 2.82 3.88
N ASP A 40 -11.36 2.03 4.93
CA ASP A 40 -11.10 0.61 4.84
C ASP A 40 -11.82 -0.15 5.97
N LYS A 41 -12.35 -1.33 5.67
CA LYS A 41 -13.09 -2.17 6.61
C LYS A 41 -12.86 -3.63 6.25
N PHE A 42 -12.53 -4.43 7.25
CA PHE A 42 -12.43 -5.88 7.09
C PHE A 42 -13.80 -6.50 6.85
N ASP A 43 -13.86 -7.52 5.99
CA ASP A 43 -15.07 -8.34 5.82
C ASP A 43 -15.31 -9.29 7.01
N ASP A 44 -14.26 -9.54 7.81
CA ASP A 44 -14.33 -10.40 9.00
C ASP A 44 -15.16 -9.72 10.10
N PRO A 45 -16.29 -10.32 10.54
CA PRO A 45 -17.13 -9.74 11.59
C PRO A 45 -16.41 -9.60 12.95
N ASN A 46 -15.31 -10.33 13.16
CA ASN A 46 -14.50 -10.24 14.38
C ASN A 46 -13.52 -9.06 14.37
N LEU A 47 -13.39 -8.36 13.25
CA LEU A 47 -12.57 -7.14 13.10
C LEU A 47 -13.47 -5.94 12.75
N PRO A 48 -14.44 -5.58 13.61
CA PRO A 48 -15.37 -4.50 13.32
C PRO A 48 -14.69 -3.13 13.41
N GLY A 49 -15.14 -2.20 12.60
CA GLY A 49 -14.64 -0.83 12.55
C GLY A 49 -14.36 -0.40 11.12
N GLU A 50 -14.64 0.86 10.80
CA GLU A 50 -14.15 1.50 9.59
C GLU A 50 -12.90 2.30 9.96
N MET A 51 -11.80 2.03 9.26
CA MET A 51 -10.55 2.77 9.35
C MET A 51 -10.54 3.88 8.32
N LEU A 52 -9.86 4.99 8.64
CA LEU A 52 -9.55 6.06 7.70
C LEU A 52 -8.05 6.10 7.51
N THR A 53 -7.59 5.98 6.26
CA THR A 53 -6.18 6.16 5.91
C THR A 53 -6.01 7.43 5.11
N THR A 54 -5.11 8.29 5.57
CA THR A 54 -4.68 9.50 4.88
C THR A 54 -3.23 9.35 4.47
N VAL A 55 -2.97 9.40 3.16
CA VAL A 55 -1.63 9.45 2.58
C VAL A 55 -1.38 10.87 2.09
N THR A 56 -0.33 11.51 2.57
CA THR A 56 0.11 12.83 2.14
C THR A 56 1.46 12.73 1.47
N LEU A 57 1.57 13.35 0.29
CA LEU A 57 2.78 13.41 -0.52
C LEU A 57 3.23 14.85 -0.61
N ARG A 58 4.51 15.10 -0.32
CA ARG A 58 5.11 16.43 -0.45
C ARG A 58 6.37 16.36 -1.28
N LYS A 59 6.45 17.18 -2.34
CA LYS A 59 7.67 17.34 -3.12
C LYS A 59 8.78 17.92 -2.25
N VAL A 60 9.96 17.30 -2.29
CA VAL A 60 11.19 17.78 -1.67
C VAL A 60 12.33 17.82 -2.70
N SER A 61 13.48 18.39 -2.35
CA SER A 61 14.56 18.69 -3.29
C SER A 61 15.09 17.49 -4.08
N ARG A 62 14.93 16.26 -3.58
CA ARG A 62 15.41 15.02 -4.20
C ARG A 62 14.41 13.87 -4.14
N GLY A 63 13.11 14.17 -4.13
CA GLY A 63 12.08 13.14 -4.14
C GLY A 63 10.76 13.62 -3.56
N THR A 64 10.09 12.69 -2.88
CA THR A 64 8.78 12.90 -2.27
C THR A 64 8.82 12.43 -0.84
N GLU A 65 8.49 13.30 0.11
CA GLU A 65 8.15 12.86 1.46
C GLU A 65 6.75 12.27 1.45
N LEU A 66 6.61 11.09 2.06
CA LEU A 66 5.34 10.39 2.21
C LEU A 66 5.02 10.26 3.70
N THR A 67 3.83 10.71 4.09
CA THR A 67 3.27 10.52 5.43
C THR A 67 1.99 9.70 5.34
N VAL A 68 1.85 8.69 6.19
CA VAL A 68 0.61 7.90 6.32
C VAL A 68 0.09 8.02 7.74
N VAL A 69 -1.20 8.35 7.87
CA VAL A 69 -1.93 8.27 9.13
C VAL A 69 -3.07 7.30 8.93
N GLN A 70 -3.16 6.28 9.80
CA GLN A 70 -4.27 5.33 9.82
C GLN A 70 -5.01 5.46 11.15
N GLU A 71 -6.27 5.86 11.08
CA GLU A 71 -7.15 6.09 12.23
C GLU A 71 -8.21 5.00 12.30
N GLY A 72 -8.76 4.76 13.49
CA GLY A 72 -9.86 3.82 13.68
C GLY A 72 -9.47 2.35 13.56
N VAL A 73 -8.19 2.02 13.73
CA VAL A 73 -7.71 0.62 13.77
C VAL A 73 -8.46 -0.13 14.89
N PRO A 74 -9.12 -1.27 14.60
CA PRO A 74 -9.83 -2.04 15.61
C PRO A 74 -8.92 -2.42 16.79
N ALA A 75 -9.38 -2.20 18.03
CA ALA A 75 -8.57 -2.40 19.23
C ALA A 75 -8.06 -3.85 19.44
N VAL A 76 -8.68 -4.82 18.77
CA VAL A 76 -8.24 -6.23 18.75
C VAL A 76 -6.95 -6.43 17.94
N ILE A 77 -6.62 -5.50 17.04
CA ILE A 77 -5.39 -5.52 16.26
C ILE A 77 -4.31 -4.79 17.07
N PRO A 78 -3.21 -5.47 17.44
CA PRO A 78 -2.10 -4.81 18.13
C PRO A 78 -1.48 -3.73 17.24
N ALA A 79 -1.21 -2.55 17.81
CA ALA A 79 -0.66 -1.43 17.06
C ALA A 79 0.70 -1.77 16.42
N GLU A 80 1.53 -2.56 17.12
CA GLU A 80 2.81 -3.03 16.60
C GLU A 80 2.67 -3.87 15.32
N ALA A 81 1.59 -4.65 15.19
CA ALA A 81 1.33 -5.44 13.99
C ALA A 81 0.96 -4.55 12.79
N CYS A 82 0.19 -3.48 13.06
CA CYS A 82 -0.12 -2.45 12.05
C CYS A 82 1.15 -1.73 11.58
N TYR A 83 2.01 -1.29 12.51
CA TYR A 83 3.27 -0.65 12.17
C TYR A 83 4.18 -1.56 11.35
N LEU A 84 4.32 -2.83 11.74
CA LEU A 84 5.14 -3.78 11.00
C LEU A 84 4.62 -3.97 9.56
N GLY A 85 3.31 -4.15 9.39
CA GLY A 85 2.70 -4.29 8.06
C GLY A 85 2.92 -3.06 7.16
N TRP A 86 2.83 -1.85 7.73
CA TRP A 86 3.14 -0.62 7.01
C TRP A 86 4.61 -0.50 6.66
N GLN A 87 5.52 -0.81 7.58
CA GLN A 87 6.96 -0.77 7.33
C GLN A 87 7.36 -1.71 6.19
N GLU A 88 6.88 -2.96 6.19
CA GLU A 88 7.13 -3.92 5.13
C GLU A 88 6.57 -3.42 3.77
N SER A 89 5.36 -2.85 3.78
CA SER A 89 4.72 -2.31 2.58
C SER A 89 5.48 -1.10 2.01
N LEU A 90 5.98 -0.20 2.86
CA LEU A 90 6.74 0.97 2.45
C LEU A 90 8.13 0.59 1.90
N VAL A 91 8.77 -0.45 2.47
CA VAL A 91 10.02 -1.00 1.91
C VAL A 91 9.78 -1.57 0.51
N LEU A 92 8.66 -2.28 0.29
CA LEU A 92 8.30 -2.77 -1.04
C LEU A 92 7.95 -1.65 -2.02
N LEU A 93 7.28 -0.59 -1.54
CA LEU A 93 7.00 0.59 -2.35
C LEU A 93 8.30 1.26 -2.81
N ALA A 94 9.26 1.50 -1.90
CA ALA A 94 10.56 2.07 -2.23
C ALA A 94 11.27 1.24 -3.31
N LYS A 95 11.34 -0.09 -3.14
CA LYS A 95 11.90 -1.01 -4.14
C LYS A 95 11.21 -0.93 -5.51
N LEU A 96 9.92 -0.61 -5.55
CA LEU A 96 9.16 -0.50 -6.79
C LEU A 96 9.38 0.85 -7.49
N VAL A 97 9.39 1.95 -6.72
CA VAL A 97 9.37 3.31 -7.29
C VAL A 97 10.76 3.92 -7.46
N GLU A 98 11.77 3.41 -6.75
CA GLU A 98 13.15 3.89 -6.81
C GLU A 98 14.06 3.01 -7.68
N ALA A 99 13.53 1.91 -8.23
CA ALA A 99 14.32 1.05 -9.11
C ALA A 99 14.79 1.84 -10.34
N GLU A 100 16.11 1.90 -10.55
CA GLU A 100 16.69 2.42 -11.79
C GLU A 100 16.30 1.49 -12.95
N ILE A 101 15.49 2.00 -13.87
CA ILE A 101 15.15 1.30 -15.11
C ILE A 101 16.20 1.72 -16.14
N PRO A 102 17.03 0.79 -16.66
CA PRO A 102 17.97 1.11 -17.72
C PRO A 102 17.22 1.65 -18.93
N ASP A 103 17.71 2.73 -19.53
CA ASP A 103 17.19 3.23 -20.80
C ASP A 103 17.43 2.17 -21.88
N TYR A 104 16.35 1.54 -22.37
CA TYR A 104 16.45 0.53 -23.44
C TYR A 104 16.66 1.17 -24.83
N THR A 105 16.75 2.50 -24.92
CA THR A 105 16.82 3.27 -26.16
C THR A 105 18.20 3.25 -26.84
N SER A 106 19.20 2.55 -26.27
CA SER A 106 20.58 2.54 -26.78
C SER A 106 21.02 1.25 -27.49
N ARG A 107 20.14 0.27 -27.70
CA ARG A 107 20.44 -0.93 -28.53
C ARG A 107 19.67 -0.90 -29.83
N GLY A 108 20.25 -0.29 -30.86
CA GLY A 108 19.71 -0.40 -32.21
C GLY A 108 20.29 0.53 -33.26
N GLN A 109 21.61 0.76 -33.30
CA GLN A 109 22.31 1.21 -34.50
C GLN A 109 23.77 0.71 -34.45
N GLU A 110 24.02 -0.46 -35.01
CA GLU A 110 25.25 -0.84 -35.74
C GLU A 110 24.95 -2.05 -36.64
#